data_AF-A0A971EZ00-F1
#
_entry.id   AF-A0A971EZ00-F1
#
_cell.length_a   1.000
_cell.length_b   1.000
_cell.length_c   1.000
_cell.angle_alpha   90.00
_cell.angle_beta   90.00
_cell.angle_gamma   90.00
#
_symmetry.space_group_name_H-M   'P 1'
#
loop_
_entity.id
_entity.type
_entity.pdbx_description
1 polymer ?
#
loop_
_entity_poly.entity_id
_entity_poly.type
_entity_poly.pdbx_seq_one_letter_code
_entity_poly.pdbx_strand_id
1 'polypeptide(L)'
;MGDNSDKKYGSYKIPDQQQFKKTAVKTEEKKSVSISDGFFYEIEYGTHPVEGVGRFVLKSQKIEPKKPDKIREIFELMRDISRHTANYSSDYLRFFDRRIQQDNSNVFYKQGMFMKDFEDDYTEQVSFSSYFPYYQMLTYEQLRTYFTWRTKVRKGEITDTSMSYVFMYIYELLNNIGVENPQDGLSKILSFWYKYKLINPAINKYVIKWLKDYHIYYNMPQPFSEFAEGHNLTQYYPPMIDPDDSFSLFCSISKYDIKKSVFFTDETINLIPDFFSYIVKRIHIEFESAGIDFDNAFFRPTKKIIPWKPFRDALFYNWHKQPDKRVVFSENEIYICSKNEWFFSSIITTDKGRSFVGYVMKKMESELRKTYRFKYKLSASLDMVNPYTLDKLNKAGIFIDKIIESAVLDYYKETTKTVVRVDHEALERIRLEALATQQSLIVEEQEKNYDLNTSVDYIDPASSEQNIFSDPADVEVSSDADIWNMLKDALNENELKALDVIINNGDLKKFADESGIMLEVLVDGINEKAMDYIGDNILDEDMAIYEDYEEYIKGM
;
A
#
# COMPACT_ATOMS: atom_id res chain seq x y z
N MET A 1 -31.21 -25.78 -54.57
CA MET A 1 -30.16 -26.60 -55.22
C MET A 1 -28.99 -26.67 -54.26
N GLY A 2 -28.53 -27.87 -53.93
CA GLY A 2 -27.37 -28.08 -53.05
C GLY A 2 -27.66 -29.09 -51.94
N ASP A 3 -27.57 -30.36 -52.31
CA ASP A 3 -27.74 -31.57 -51.52
C ASP A 3 -26.39 -31.99 -50.89
N ASN A 4 -26.40 -32.53 -49.67
CA ASN A 4 -25.47 -33.51 -49.07
C ASN A 4 -25.60 -33.48 -47.54
N SER A 5 -26.27 -34.43 -46.90
CA SER A 5 -25.95 -35.86 -46.70
C SER A 5 -25.11 -36.14 -45.44
N ASP A 6 -25.80 -36.82 -44.50
CA ASP A 6 -25.33 -37.78 -43.50
C ASP A 6 -24.26 -37.42 -42.45
N LYS A 7 -24.70 -37.37 -41.19
CA LYS A 7 -24.45 -38.47 -40.22
C LYS A 7 -25.39 -38.41 -39.00
N LYS A 8 -26.09 -39.52 -38.80
CA LYS A 8 -27.01 -39.83 -37.68
C LYS A 8 -26.31 -39.80 -36.31
N TYR A 9 -26.88 -39.07 -35.35
CA TYR A 9 -26.73 -39.36 -33.91
C TYR A 9 -28.03 -39.97 -33.40
N GLY A 10 -27.96 -41.19 -32.85
CA GLY A 10 -29.07 -41.82 -32.15
C GLY A 10 -29.25 -41.23 -30.76
N SER A 11 -30.50 -40.90 -30.40
CA SER A 11 -30.88 -40.36 -29.09
C SER A 11 -30.64 -41.38 -27.97
N TYR A 12 -29.79 -41.04 -27.01
CA TYR A 12 -29.62 -41.81 -25.77
C TYR A 12 -30.51 -41.23 -24.66
N LYS A 13 -31.36 -42.08 -24.07
CA LYS A 13 -32.22 -41.76 -22.93
C LYS A 13 -31.41 -41.77 -21.63
N ILE A 14 -31.55 -40.70 -20.85
CA ILE A 14 -31.03 -40.58 -19.48
C ILE A 14 -31.87 -41.47 -18.54
N PRO A 15 -31.27 -42.38 -17.75
CA PRO A 15 -31.96 -43.03 -16.65
C PRO A 15 -31.84 -42.23 -15.34
N ASP A 16 -32.94 -42.21 -14.59
CA ASP A 16 -33.19 -41.43 -13.38
C ASP A 16 -32.21 -41.63 -12.21
N GLN A 17 -32.10 -40.57 -11.40
CA GLN A 17 -31.43 -40.53 -10.09
C GLN A 17 -31.92 -41.65 -9.17
N GLN A 18 -30.99 -42.46 -8.66
CA GLN A 18 -31.20 -43.26 -7.45
C GLN A 18 -30.52 -42.62 -6.24
N GLN A 19 -31.35 -42.36 -5.23
CA GLN A 19 -31.02 -41.83 -3.92
C GLN A 19 -30.00 -42.69 -3.15
N PHE A 20 -29.16 -41.99 -2.41
CA PHE A 20 -28.21 -42.49 -1.43
C PHE A 20 -28.78 -43.56 -0.47
N LYS A 21 -28.05 -44.67 -0.31
CA LYS A 21 -28.00 -45.41 0.96
C LYS A 21 -26.61 -45.27 1.57
N LYS A 22 -26.56 -44.55 2.70
CA LYS A 22 -25.45 -44.53 3.66
C LYS A 22 -25.10 -45.97 4.04
N THR A 23 -23.88 -46.40 3.74
CA THR A 23 -23.30 -47.57 4.40
C THR A 23 -22.02 -47.10 5.09
N ALA A 24 -22.03 -47.18 6.42
CA ALA A 24 -20.93 -46.83 7.28
C ALA A 24 -19.70 -47.66 6.93
N VAL A 25 -18.61 -47.01 6.54
CA VAL A 25 -17.29 -47.64 6.47
C VAL A 25 -16.79 -47.77 7.90
N LYS A 26 -16.88 -48.98 8.44
CA LYS A 26 -16.08 -49.37 9.60
C LYS A 26 -14.62 -49.37 9.18
N THR A 27 -13.80 -48.74 10.01
CA THR A 27 -12.35 -48.79 10.02
C THR A 27 -11.89 -50.26 10.06
N GLU A 28 -11.47 -50.79 8.90
CA GLU A 28 -10.60 -51.97 8.89
C GLU A 28 -9.16 -51.47 8.90
N GLU A 29 -8.47 -51.78 10.00
CA GLU A 29 -7.02 -51.66 10.12
C GLU A 29 -6.37 -52.32 8.90
N LYS A 30 -5.75 -51.52 8.03
CA LYS A 30 -4.85 -52.02 7.00
C LYS A 30 -3.69 -52.73 7.70
N LYS A 31 -3.76 -54.06 7.77
CA LYS A 31 -2.57 -54.89 7.97
C LYS A 31 -1.54 -54.48 6.92
N SER A 32 -0.38 -54.04 7.40
CA SER A 32 0.81 -53.80 6.59
C SER A 32 1.14 -55.07 5.80
N VAL A 33 0.86 -55.07 4.51
CA VAL A 33 1.44 -56.06 3.59
C VAL A 33 2.92 -55.69 3.49
N SER A 34 3.76 -56.40 4.24
CA SER A 34 5.21 -56.37 4.04
C SER A 34 5.48 -56.91 2.63
N ILE A 35 5.87 -56.02 1.72
CA ILE A 35 6.39 -56.42 0.41
C ILE A 35 7.65 -57.23 0.68
N SER A 36 7.59 -58.55 0.46
CA SER A 36 8.73 -59.43 0.66
C SER A 36 9.79 -59.16 -0.39
N ASP A 37 10.98 -58.80 0.08
CA ASP A 37 12.30 -58.94 -0.53
C ASP A 37 12.37 -58.91 -2.06
N GLY A 38 12.71 -57.74 -2.61
CA GLY A 38 13.67 -57.57 -3.72
C GLY A 38 13.57 -58.38 -5.01
N PHE A 39 12.55 -59.21 -5.23
CA PHE A 39 12.45 -60.07 -6.41
C PHE A 39 11.34 -59.58 -7.34
N PHE A 40 11.68 -59.39 -8.62
CA PHE A 40 10.72 -59.09 -9.68
C PHE A 40 10.96 -60.03 -10.87
N TYR A 41 9.92 -60.25 -11.68
CA TYR A 41 10.02 -61.05 -12.89
C TYR A 41 10.31 -60.14 -14.08
N GLU A 42 11.40 -60.40 -14.80
CA GLU A 42 11.68 -59.78 -16.10
C GLU A 42 11.29 -60.77 -17.22
N ILE A 43 10.74 -60.27 -18.33
CA ILE A 43 10.33 -61.10 -19.47
C ILE A 43 11.44 -61.04 -20.51
N GLU A 44 12.21 -62.12 -20.65
CA GLU A 44 13.24 -62.24 -21.68
C GLU A 44 12.65 -62.82 -22.96
N TYR A 45 12.71 -62.08 -24.05
CA TYR A 45 12.30 -62.52 -25.39
C TYR A 45 13.54 -63.03 -26.15
N GLY A 46 13.47 -64.25 -26.72
CA GLY A 46 14.52 -64.83 -27.57
C GLY A 46 15.25 -66.06 -27.03
N THR A 47 14.96 -66.50 -25.79
CA THR A 47 15.55 -67.72 -25.19
C THR A 47 14.56 -68.89 -25.10
N HIS A 48 13.39 -68.77 -25.73
CA HIS A 48 12.36 -69.81 -25.78
C HIS A 48 12.24 -70.41 -27.19
N PRO A 49 11.99 -71.73 -27.32
CA PRO A 49 11.94 -72.40 -28.61
C PRO A 49 10.73 -72.01 -29.48
N VAL A 50 9.79 -71.21 -28.95
CA VAL A 50 8.63 -70.68 -29.66
C VAL A 50 8.78 -69.17 -29.82
N GLU A 51 8.79 -68.71 -31.06
CA GLU A 51 8.93 -67.30 -31.42
C GLU A 51 7.74 -66.48 -30.87
N GLY A 52 8.02 -65.40 -30.14
CA GLY A 52 7.01 -64.52 -29.54
C GLY A 52 6.62 -64.81 -28.08
N VAL A 53 7.14 -65.89 -27.46
CA VAL A 53 6.86 -66.21 -26.05
C VAL A 53 8.06 -65.84 -25.18
N GLY A 54 7.88 -64.88 -24.26
CA GLY A 54 8.92 -64.47 -23.32
C GLY A 54 8.97 -65.35 -22.07
N ARG A 55 10.17 -65.58 -21.53
CA ARG A 55 10.38 -66.35 -20.30
C ARG A 55 10.43 -65.41 -19.09
N PHE A 56 9.60 -65.67 -18.08
CA PHE A 56 9.68 -64.93 -16.81
C PHE A 56 10.90 -65.38 -16.01
N VAL A 57 11.83 -64.47 -15.77
CA VAL A 57 13.05 -64.71 -14.98
C VAL A 57 12.96 -63.88 -13.69
N LEU A 58 12.98 -64.58 -12.55
CA LEU A 58 13.01 -63.94 -11.24
C LEU A 58 14.40 -63.35 -11.01
N LYS A 59 14.53 -62.02 -10.99
CA LYS A 59 15.79 -61.31 -10.68
C LYS A 59 15.71 -60.64 -9.32
N SER A 60 16.78 -60.75 -8.54
CA SER A 60 16.95 -60.01 -7.29
C SER A 60 17.47 -58.61 -7.58
N GLN A 61 16.67 -57.57 -7.33
CA GLN A 61 17.17 -56.23 -7.09
C GLN A 61 17.58 -56.13 -5.62
N LYS A 62 18.89 -55.99 -5.36
CA LYS A 62 19.34 -55.40 -4.10
C LYS A 62 18.94 -53.92 -4.14
N ILE A 63 17.78 -53.59 -3.59
CA ILE A 63 17.43 -52.20 -3.28
C ILE A 63 18.32 -51.83 -2.08
N GLU A 64 19.52 -51.33 -2.36
CA GLU A 64 20.30 -50.70 -1.31
C GLU A 64 19.49 -49.52 -0.77
N PRO A 65 19.24 -49.43 0.55
CA PRO A 65 18.55 -48.28 1.10
C PRO A 65 19.36 -47.04 0.72
N LYS A 66 18.77 -46.14 -0.09
CA LYS A 66 19.38 -44.85 -0.39
C LYS A 66 19.76 -44.18 0.93
N LYS A 67 20.98 -43.68 1.04
CA LYS A 67 21.42 -42.91 2.22
C LYS A 67 20.37 -41.83 2.50
N PRO A 68 19.92 -41.65 3.76
CA PRO A 68 18.92 -40.66 4.09
C PRO A 68 19.47 -39.26 3.76
N ASP A 69 18.77 -38.57 2.86
CA ASP A 69 19.06 -37.21 2.46
C ASP A 69 18.28 -36.26 3.38
N LYS A 70 18.92 -35.85 4.47
CA LYS A 70 18.29 -34.99 5.49
C LYS A 70 17.78 -33.66 4.91
N ILE A 71 18.42 -33.14 3.87
CA ILE A 71 17.99 -31.88 3.25
C ILE A 71 16.71 -32.09 2.46
N ARG A 72 16.60 -33.24 1.77
CA ARG A 72 15.36 -33.64 1.10
C ARG A 72 14.21 -33.80 2.09
N GLU A 73 14.45 -34.41 3.25
CA GLU A 73 13.45 -34.51 4.32
C GLU A 73 12.98 -33.12 4.78
N ILE A 74 13.89 -32.16 4.97
CA ILE A 74 13.55 -30.77 5.33
C ILE A 74 12.69 -30.12 4.23
N PHE A 75 13.05 -30.30 2.96
CA PHE A 75 12.27 -29.75 1.85
C PHE A 75 10.89 -30.41 1.72
N GLU A 76 10.77 -31.69 2.00
CA GLU A 76 9.47 -32.39 2.05
C GLU A 76 8.60 -31.85 3.19
N LEU A 77 9.17 -31.66 4.39
CA LEU A 77 8.47 -31.05 5.53
C LEU A 77 8.03 -29.61 5.24
N MET A 78 8.90 -28.79 4.63
CA MET A 78 8.54 -27.46 4.15
C MET A 78 7.37 -27.55 3.16
N ARG A 79 7.40 -28.51 2.23
CA ARG A 79 6.36 -28.64 1.23
C ARG A 79 5.03 -29.09 1.82
N ASP A 80 5.03 -29.91 2.85
CA ASP A 80 3.82 -30.38 3.54
C ASP A 80 3.02 -29.24 4.21
N ILE A 81 3.62 -28.08 4.43
CA ILE A 81 2.93 -26.87 4.91
C ILE A 81 1.81 -26.43 3.93
N SER A 82 1.98 -26.65 2.62
CA SER A 82 0.97 -26.29 1.63
C SER A 82 -0.29 -27.16 1.75
N ARG A 83 -0.13 -28.45 2.07
CA ARG A 83 -1.22 -29.42 2.22
C ARG A 83 -2.20 -29.08 3.35
N HIS A 84 -1.73 -28.36 4.36
CA HIS A 84 -2.54 -27.91 5.50
C HIS A 84 -3.14 -26.52 5.30
N THR A 85 -2.77 -25.83 4.23
CA THR A 85 -3.16 -24.43 3.98
C THR A 85 -4.11 -24.30 2.78
N ALA A 86 -4.11 -25.24 1.84
CA ALA A 86 -4.99 -25.21 0.68
C ALA A 86 -6.39 -25.77 0.98
N ASN A 87 -7.43 -24.93 0.81
CA ASN A 87 -8.77 -25.44 0.50
C ASN A 87 -8.71 -25.95 -0.95
N TYR A 88 -8.74 -27.27 -1.13
CA TYR A 88 -8.64 -27.93 -2.43
C TYR A 88 -9.65 -27.37 -3.45
N SER A 89 -9.16 -26.57 -4.41
CA SER A 89 -9.76 -26.45 -5.73
C SER A 89 -8.79 -27.06 -6.74
N SER A 90 -9.25 -28.07 -7.47
CA SER A 90 -8.46 -28.94 -8.35
C SER A 90 -8.12 -28.31 -9.72
N ASP A 91 -8.07 -26.99 -9.83
CA ASP A 91 -7.87 -26.30 -11.11
C ASP A 91 -6.47 -25.71 -11.18
N TYR A 92 -5.48 -26.56 -11.49
CA TYR A 92 -4.09 -26.18 -11.81
C TYR A 92 -3.95 -25.34 -13.10
N LEU A 93 -5.06 -24.91 -13.70
CA LEU A 93 -5.11 -24.19 -14.98
C LEU A 93 -5.49 -22.70 -14.83
N ARG A 94 -5.75 -22.20 -13.61
CA ARG A 94 -6.23 -20.81 -13.38
C ARG A 94 -5.26 -19.95 -12.55
N PHE A 95 -3.99 -19.90 -12.96
CA PHE A 95 -2.93 -19.20 -12.21
C PHE A 95 -3.19 -17.69 -11.98
N PHE A 96 -4.07 -17.07 -12.76
CA PHE A 96 -4.44 -15.65 -12.66
C PHE A 96 -5.63 -15.36 -11.73
N ASP A 97 -6.25 -16.39 -11.10
CA ASP A 97 -7.28 -16.13 -10.08
C ASP A 97 -6.61 -15.44 -8.87
N ARG A 98 -7.05 -14.22 -8.56
CA ARG A 98 -6.60 -13.41 -7.41
C ARG A 98 -6.61 -14.20 -6.10
N ARG A 99 -7.48 -15.22 -5.98
CA ARG A 99 -7.52 -16.12 -4.81
C ARG A 99 -6.33 -17.08 -4.76
N ILE A 100 -5.92 -17.64 -5.89
CA ILE A 100 -4.77 -18.55 -5.96
C ILE A 100 -3.47 -17.82 -5.64
N GLN A 101 -3.32 -16.57 -6.07
CA GLN A 101 -2.15 -15.76 -5.70
C GLN A 101 -2.11 -15.47 -4.19
N GLN A 102 -3.26 -15.16 -3.56
CA GLN A 102 -3.34 -14.95 -2.11
C GLN A 102 -3.01 -16.22 -1.32
N ASP A 103 -3.52 -17.38 -1.77
CA ASP A 103 -3.22 -18.68 -1.16
C ASP A 103 -1.73 -19.02 -1.31
N ASN A 104 -1.14 -18.76 -2.49
CA ASN A 104 0.29 -18.94 -2.73
C ASN A 104 1.14 -18.03 -1.85
N SER A 105 0.77 -16.76 -1.66
CA SER A 105 1.46 -15.84 -0.75
C SER A 105 1.45 -16.35 0.70
N ASN A 106 0.32 -16.88 1.18
CA ASN A 106 0.21 -17.47 2.52
C ASN A 106 1.14 -18.69 2.68
N VAL A 107 1.09 -19.61 1.70
CA VAL A 107 1.96 -20.79 1.68
C VAL A 107 3.43 -20.39 1.63
N PHE A 108 3.80 -19.44 0.76
CA PHE A 108 5.15 -18.90 0.65
C PHE A 108 5.62 -18.31 1.97
N TYR A 109 4.82 -17.48 2.62
CA TYR A 109 5.15 -16.88 3.92
C TYR A 109 5.44 -17.94 4.98
N LYS A 110 4.54 -18.92 5.14
CA LYS A 110 4.72 -19.99 6.14
C LYS A 110 5.96 -20.84 5.84
N GLN A 111 6.24 -21.13 4.58
CA GLN A 111 7.42 -21.89 4.16
C GLN A 111 8.71 -21.11 4.39
N GLY A 112 8.71 -19.82 4.03
CA GLY A 112 9.86 -18.95 4.28
C GLY A 112 10.12 -18.79 5.77
N MET A 113 9.07 -18.67 6.60
CA MET A 113 9.20 -18.65 8.06
C MET A 113 9.77 -19.95 8.62
N PHE A 114 9.38 -21.11 8.09
CA PHE A 114 9.96 -22.40 8.44
C PHE A 114 11.44 -22.50 8.01
N MET A 115 11.78 -21.98 6.83
CA MET A 115 13.14 -22.00 6.26
C MET A 115 13.97 -20.75 6.63
N LYS A 116 13.51 -19.94 7.59
CA LYS A 116 14.10 -18.62 7.84
C LYS A 116 15.57 -18.72 8.24
N ASP A 117 15.96 -19.77 8.96
CA ASP A 117 17.32 -19.99 9.48
C ASP A 117 18.07 -21.10 8.72
N PHE A 118 17.46 -21.68 7.68
CA PHE A 118 18.08 -22.74 6.90
C PHE A 118 19.22 -22.19 6.04
N GLU A 119 20.39 -22.82 6.15
CA GLU A 119 21.57 -22.58 5.33
C GLU A 119 21.93 -23.83 4.53
N ASP A 120 22.57 -23.64 3.38
CA ASP A 120 22.97 -24.72 2.47
C ASP A 120 24.30 -24.39 1.76
N ASP A 121 24.97 -25.42 1.26
CA ASP A 121 26.31 -25.38 0.66
C ASP A 121 26.43 -26.25 -0.61
N TYR A 122 25.40 -26.20 -1.45
CA TYR A 122 25.33 -26.99 -2.68
C TYR A 122 26.31 -26.51 -3.77
N THR A 123 26.94 -27.46 -4.47
CA THR A 123 27.99 -27.17 -5.45
C THR A 123 27.46 -26.88 -6.85
N GLU A 124 26.29 -27.42 -7.21
CA GLU A 124 25.73 -27.23 -8.54
C GLU A 124 24.81 -25.99 -8.57
N GLN A 125 24.74 -25.34 -9.72
CA GLN A 125 23.87 -24.19 -9.94
C GLN A 125 22.88 -24.51 -11.06
N VAL A 126 21.60 -24.56 -10.71
CA VAL A 126 20.52 -24.83 -11.66
C VAL A 126 19.70 -23.55 -11.87
N SER A 127 19.54 -23.15 -13.12
CA SER A 127 18.74 -21.99 -13.49
C SER A 127 17.24 -22.24 -13.29
N PHE A 128 16.50 -21.16 -13.06
CA PHE A 128 15.06 -21.20 -12.89
C PHE A 128 14.42 -19.91 -13.42
N SER A 129 13.31 -20.03 -14.13
CA SER A 129 12.56 -18.89 -14.66
C SER A 129 11.08 -19.08 -14.39
N SER A 130 10.48 -18.12 -13.70
CA SER A 130 9.06 -18.04 -13.39
C SER A 130 8.72 -16.59 -13.04
N TYR A 131 7.50 -16.16 -13.40
CA TYR A 131 7.00 -14.80 -13.17
C TYR A 131 6.71 -14.52 -11.69
N PHE A 132 6.06 -15.46 -10.99
CA PHE A 132 5.80 -15.42 -9.54
C PHE A 132 6.43 -16.63 -8.85
N PRO A 133 7.75 -16.62 -8.62
CA PRO A 133 8.46 -17.78 -8.10
C PRO A 133 8.20 -18.00 -6.61
N TYR A 134 7.93 -19.24 -6.22
CA TYR A 134 7.82 -19.67 -4.81
C TYR A 134 8.27 -21.11 -4.63
N TYR A 135 8.54 -21.51 -3.37
CA TYR A 135 9.27 -22.76 -3.07
C TYR A 135 8.67 -24.05 -3.65
N GLN A 136 7.34 -24.14 -3.86
CA GLN A 136 6.72 -25.36 -4.41
C GLN A 136 7.07 -25.61 -5.88
N MET A 137 7.39 -24.55 -6.63
CA MET A 137 7.68 -24.66 -8.06
C MET A 137 9.09 -25.18 -8.34
N LEU A 138 10.02 -25.02 -7.38
CA LEU A 138 11.42 -25.35 -7.58
C LEU A 138 11.64 -26.86 -7.44
N THR A 139 12.49 -27.44 -8.29
CA THR A 139 12.97 -28.83 -8.11
C THR A 139 13.87 -28.94 -6.86
N TYR A 140 14.27 -30.16 -6.51
CA TYR A 140 15.21 -30.38 -5.41
C TYR A 140 16.51 -29.59 -5.63
N GLU A 141 17.11 -29.70 -6.81
CA GLU A 141 18.38 -29.05 -7.17
C GLU A 141 18.23 -27.52 -7.22
N GLN A 142 17.08 -27.01 -7.67
CA GLN A 142 16.78 -25.59 -7.68
C GLN A 142 16.61 -25.02 -6.25
N LEU A 143 15.95 -25.77 -5.34
CA LEU A 143 15.87 -25.37 -3.92
C LEU A 143 17.26 -25.35 -3.28
N ARG A 144 18.08 -26.37 -3.51
CA ARG A 144 19.48 -26.40 -3.06
C ARG A 144 20.27 -25.19 -3.58
N THR A 145 20.11 -24.87 -4.87
CA THR A 145 20.72 -23.71 -5.52
C THR A 145 20.28 -22.40 -4.84
N TYR A 146 18.97 -22.22 -4.65
CA TYR A 146 18.39 -21.02 -4.04
C TYR A 146 18.90 -20.82 -2.61
N PHE A 147 18.81 -21.85 -1.75
CA PHE A 147 19.21 -21.71 -0.35
C PHE A 147 20.72 -21.53 -0.18
N THR A 148 21.53 -22.12 -1.06
CA THR A 148 22.98 -21.87 -1.08
C THR A 148 23.30 -20.44 -1.48
N TRP A 149 22.65 -19.92 -2.52
CA TRP A 149 22.82 -18.53 -2.95
C TRP A 149 22.34 -17.55 -1.87
N ARG A 150 21.15 -17.78 -1.29
CA ARG A 150 20.60 -17.01 -0.17
C ARG A 150 21.54 -16.97 1.04
N THR A 151 22.18 -18.10 1.36
CA THR A 151 23.17 -18.20 2.45
C THR A 151 24.36 -17.26 2.19
N LYS A 152 24.89 -17.24 0.96
CA LYS A 152 25.97 -16.34 0.55
C LYS A 152 25.54 -14.87 0.60
N VAL A 153 24.35 -14.56 0.06
CA VAL A 153 23.79 -13.20 0.06
C VAL A 153 23.67 -12.66 1.48
N ARG A 154 23.19 -13.47 2.44
CA ARG A 154 23.08 -13.09 3.85
C ARG A 154 24.43 -12.89 4.54
N LYS A 155 25.49 -13.54 4.04
CA LYS A 155 26.89 -13.33 4.46
C LYS A 155 27.53 -12.12 3.73
N GLY A 156 26.78 -11.44 2.86
CA GLY A 156 27.20 -10.24 2.15
C GLY A 156 27.81 -10.48 0.76
N GLU A 157 27.92 -11.75 0.35
CA GLU A 157 28.42 -12.20 -0.95
C GLU A 157 27.27 -12.30 -1.96
N ILE A 158 27.13 -11.28 -2.81
CA ILE A 158 26.07 -11.21 -3.81
C ILE A 158 26.67 -11.54 -5.18
N THR A 159 26.20 -12.63 -5.78
CA THR A 159 26.60 -13.08 -7.12
C THR A 159 25.41 -13.05 -8.06
N ASP A 160 25.71 -13.03 -9.36
CA ASP A 160 24.71 -13.18 -10.41
C ASP A 160 23.95 -14.52 -10.30
N THR A 161 22.66 -14.49 -10.60
CA THR A 161 21.77 -15.66 -10.51
C THR A 161 20.50 -15.42 -11.33
N SER A 162 19.63 -16.43 -11.43
CA SER A 162 18.35 -16.27 -12.10
C SER A 162 17.46 -15.23 -11.39
N MET A 163 16.86 -14.32 -12.15
CA MET A 163 15.99 -13.24 -11.60
C MET A 163 14.86 -13.78 -10.71
N SER A 164 14.34 -14.97 -10.99
CA SER A 164 13.32 -15.60 -10.16
C SER A 164 13.81 -15.90 -8.73
N TYR A 165 15.07 -16.29 -8.53
CA TYR A 165 15.65 -16.46 -7.19
C TYR A 165 15.81 -15.12 -6.47
N VAL A 166 16.14 -14.06 -7.21
CA VAL A 166 16.24 -12.70 -6.66
C VAL A 166 14.88 -12.22 -6.17
N PHE A 167 13.83 -12.42 -6.97
CA PHE A 167 12.47 -12.09 -6.55
C PHE A 167 12.04 -12.87 -5.31
N MET A 168 12.31 -14.17 -5.23
CA MET A 168 12.04 -14.95 -4.01
C MET A 168 12.73 -14.35 -2.79
N TYR A 169 14.01 -13.97 -2.89
CA TYR A 169 14.72 -13.35 -1.78
C TYR A 169 14.15 -11.98 -1.39
N ILE A 170 13.77 -11.14 -2.35
CA ILE A 170 13.10 -9.88 -2.04
C ILE A 170 11.74 -10.15 -1.38
N TYR A 171 10.95 -11.10 -1.89
CA TYR A 171 9.68 -11.48 -1.29
C TYR A 171 9.86 -11.95 0.16
N GLU A 172 10.90 -12.72 0.47
CA GLU A 172 11.25 -13.03 1.86
C GLU A 172 11.44 -11.75 2.70
N LEU A 173 12.23 -10.79 2.21
CA LEU A 173 12.49 -9.54 2.93
C LEU A 173 11.24 -8.64 3.06
N LEU A 174 10.39 -8.54 2.03
CA LEU A 174 9.13 -7.80 2.08
C LEU A 174 8.18 -8.38 3.13
N ASN A 175 8.21 -9.70 3.30
CA ASN A 175 7.47 -10.40 4.35
C ASN A 175 8.18 -10.40 5.72
N ASN A 176 9.34 -9.74 5.88
CA ASN A 176 10.18 -9.73 7.08
C ASN A 176 10.64 -11.13 7.53
N ILE A 177 10.92 -12.03 6.58
CA ILE A 177 11.44 -13.37 6.85
C ILE A 177 12.97 -13.30 7.04
N GLY A 178 13.46 -13.77 8.19
CA GLY A 178 14.89 -13.69 8.53
C GLY A 178 15.36 -12.26 8.84
N VAL A 179 14.43 -11.45 9.36
CA VAL A 179 14.60 -10.04 9.70
C VAL A 179 14.24 -9.85 11.17
N GLU A 180 14.96 -8.98 11.89
CA GLU A 180 14.69 -8.70 13.32
C GLU A 180 13.50 -7.77 13.53
N ASN A 181 13.42 -6.71 12.72
CA ASN A 181 12.36 -5.71 12.74
C ASN A 181 12.24 -5.03 11.34
N PRO A 182 11.16 -4.28 11.06
CA PRO A 182 11.00 -3.65 9.75
C PRO A 182 12.15 -2.73 9.32
N GLN A 183 12.84 -2.07 10.26
CA GLN A 183 14.02 -1.24 9.97
C GLN A 183 15.18 -2.09 9.43
N ASP A 184 15.45 -3.25 10.04
CA ASP A 184 16.43 -4.22 9.56
C ASP A 184 16.02 -4.77 8.18
N GLY A 185 14.73 -5.03 7.96
CA GLY A 185 14.20 -5.51 6.68
C GLY A 185 14.44 -4.52 5.55
N LEU A 186 14.08 -3.25 5.76
CA LEU A 186 14.36 -2.16 4.83
C LEU A 186 15.86 -2.00 4.55
N SER A 187 16.69 -2.05 5.59
CA SER A 187 18.15 -1.94 5.46
C SER A 187 18.73 -3.09 4.64
N LYS A 188 18.25 -4.31 4.84
CA LYS A 188 18.62 -5.49 4.05
C LYS A 188 18.20 -5.35 2.59
N ILE A 189 16.98 -4.89 2.30
CA ILE A 189 16.49 -4.63 0.94
C ILE A 189 17.41 -3.61 0.24
N LEU A 190 17.72 -2.50 0.90
CA LEU A 190 18.61 -1.47 0.35
C LEU A 190 20.02 -1.99 0.10
N SER A 191 20.63 -2.66 1.08
CA SER A 191 21.98 -3.20 0.95
C SER A 191 22.09 -4.22 -0.20
N PHE A 192 21.06 -5.05 -0.37
CA PHE A 192 20.96 -5.99 -1.46
C PHE A 192 20.80 -5.25 -2.79
N TRP A 193 19.85 -4.32 -2.87
CA TRP A 193 19.57 -3.54 -4.07
C TRP A 193 20.77 -2.74 -4.56
N TYR A 194 21.50 -2.06 -3.67
CA TYR A 194 22.68 -1.27 -4.04
C TYR A 194 23.78 -2.08 -4.71
N LYS A 195 23.97 -3.33 -4.26
CA LYS A 195 24.96 -4.24 -4.83
C LYS A 195 24.41 -4.92 -6.10
N TYR A 196 23.18 -5.42 -6.06
CA TYR A 196 22.61 -6.21 -7.15
C TYR A 196 22.26 -5.38 -8.38
N LYS A 197 21.88 -4.10 -8.23
CA LYS A 197 21.59 -3.22 -9.38
C LYS A 197 22.77 -3.02 -10.32
N LEU A 198 24.01 -3.21 -9.82
CA LEU A 198 25.23 -3.17 -10.63
C LEU A 198 25.40 -4.43 -11.50
N ILE A 199 24.82 -5.55 -11.05
CA ILE A 199 24.82 -6.84 -11.78
C ILE A 199 23.69 -6.85 -12.79
N ASN A 200 22.47 -6.52 -12.36
CA ASN A 200 21.29 -6.49 -13.21
C ASN A 200 20.41 -5.26 -12.89
N PRO A 201 20.48 -4.19 -13.71
CA PRO A 201 19.70 -2.97 -13.50
C PRO A 201 18.18 -3.14 -13.60
N ALA A 202 17.68 -4.22 -14.21
CA ALA A 202 16.25 -4.46 -14.37
C ALA A 202 15.51 -4.58 -13.03
N ILE A 203 16.23 -4.81 -11.92
CA ILE A 203 15.67 -4.86 -10.57
C ILE A 203 15.12 -3.51 -10.09
N ASN A 204 15.64 -2.39 -10.63
CA ASN A 204 15.31 -1.04 -10.16
C ASN A 204 13.81 -0.76 -10.26
N LYS A 205 13.17 -1.15 -11.37
CA LYS A 205 11.74 -0.86 -11.60
C LYS A 205 10.81 -1.50 -10.57
N TYR A 206 11.24 -2.59 -9.93
CA TYR A 206 10.45 -3.30 -8.92
C TYR A 206 10.75 -2.79 -7.52
N VAL A 207 12.03 -2.76 -7.13
CA VAL A 207 12.43 -2.37 -5.76
C VAL A 207 12.01 -0.94 -5.44
N ILE A 208 12.11 -0.01 -6.39
CA ILE A 208 11.69 1.39 -6.17
C ILE A 208 10.21 1.47 -5.80
N LYS A 209 9.34 0.71 -6.47
CA LYS A 209 7.91 0.65 -6.12
C LYS A 209 7.74 0.07 -4.70
N TRP A 210 8.40 -1.04 -4.40
CA TRP A 210 8.27 -1.71 -3.10
C TRP A 210 8.88 -0.95 -1.92
N LEU A 211 9.88 -0.10 -2.11
CA LEU A 211 10.43 0.74 -1.03
C LEU A 211 9.38 1.73 -0.51
N LYS A 212 8.56 2.30 -1.40
CA LYS A 212 7.42 3.16 -1.02
C LYS A 212 6.40 2.36 -0.23
N ASP A 213 5.96 1.22 -0.77
CA ASP A 213 4.97 0.35 -0.14
C ASP A 213 5.44 -0.11 1.24
N TYR A 214 6.75 -0.38 1.39
CA TYR A 214 7.35 -0.79 2.65
C TYR A 214 7.21 0.28 3.74
N HIS A 215 7.46 1.54 3.38
CA HIS A 215 7.32 2.66 4.32
C HIS A 215 5.87 2.85 4.78
N ILE A 216 4.93 2.78 3.84
CA ILE A 216 3.50 2.95 4.09
C ILE A 216 2.96 1.78 4.94
N TYR A 217 3.26 0.55 4.54
CA TYR A 217 2.71 -0.64 5.17
C TYR A 217 3.24 -0.83 6.60
N TYR A 218 4.56 -0.78 6.80
CA TYR A 218 5.20 -1.01 8.11
C TYR A 218 5.25 0.23 9.02
N ASN A 219 4.77 1.39 8.55
CA ASN A 219 4.76 2.64 9.31
C ASN A 219 6.14 3.02 9.85
N MET A 220 7.08 3.22 8.92
CA MET A 220 8.45 3.54 9.27
C MET A 220 8.53 4.86 10.05
N PRO A 221 9.37 4.95 11.09
CA PRO A 221 9.44 6.13 11.95
C PRO A 221 10.07 7.34 11.26
N GLN A 222 10.93 7.12 10.27
CA GLN A 222 11.52 8.18 9.48
C GLN A 222 10.56 8.61 8.37
N PRO A 223 10.35 9.92 8.14
CA PRO A 223 9.62 10.42 6.99
C PRO A 223 10.19 9.89 5.67
N PHE A 224 9.31 9.54 4.72
CA PHE A 224 9.75 9.01 3.43
C PHE A 224 10.55 10.03 2.61
N SER A 225 10.27 11.33 2.76
CA SER A 225 11.01 12.41 2.11
C SER A 225 12.50 12.36 2.47
N GLU A 226 12.83 12.37 3.76
CA GLU A 226 14.20 12.25 4.25
C GLU A 226 14.87 10.96 3.80
N PHE A 227 14.12 9.84 3.83
CA PHE A 227 14.60 8.56 3.35
C PHE A 227 14.96 8.63 1.86
N ALA A 228 14.08 9.19 1.02
CA ALA A 228 14.28 9.30 -0.41
C ALA A 228 15.46 10.22 -0.75
N GLU A 229 15.60 11.35 -0.07
CA GLU A 229 16.74 12.26 -0.22
C GLU A 229 18.06 11.59 0.18
N GLY A 230 18.11 10.95 1.35
CA GLY A 230 19.32 10.27 1.84
C GLY A 230 19.81 9.15 0.92
N HIS A 231 18.92 8.57 0.12
CA HIS A 231 19.22 7.46 -0.80
C HIS A 231 19.25 7.88 -2.29
N ASN A 232 19.11 9.18 -2.60
CA ASN A 232 18.99 9.74 -3.96
C ASN A 232 17.86 9.12 -4.79
N LEU A 233 16.70 8.88 -4.16
CA LEU A 233 15.52 8.30 -4.77
C LEU A 233 14.47 9.32 -5.18
N THR A 234 14.63 10.60 -4.82
CA THR A 234 13.63 11.67 -5.02
C THR A 234 13.17 11.79 -6.49
N GLN A 235 14.07 11.52 -7.45
CA GLN A 235 13.75 11.55 -8.89
C GLN A 235 12.74 10.50 -9.36
N TYR A 236 12.51 9.44 -8.57
CA TYR A 236 11.65 8.32 -8.96
C TYR A 236 10.21 8.45 -8.48
N TYR A 237 9.90 9.52 -7.76
CA TYR A 237 8.63 9.68 -7.07
C TYR A 237 8.13 11.12 -7.25
N PRO A 238 6.81 11.36 -7.10
CA PRO A 238 6.26 12.70 -7.09
C PRO A 238 6.87 13.55 -5.96
N PRO A 239 6.82 14.90 -6.08
CA PRO A 239 7.23 15.80 -5.00
C PRO A 239 6.52 15.41 -3.70
N MET A 240 7.28 14.94 -2.71
CA MET A 240 6.75 14.53 -1.42
C MET A 240 6.53 15.75 -0.55
N ILE A 241 5.56 15.63 0.34
CA ILE A 241 5.32 16.61 1.38
C ILE A 241 5.98 16.09 2.65
N ASP A 242 6.73 16.97 3.32
CA ASP A 242 7.15 16.74 4.68
C ASP A 242 5.91 16.74 5.60
N PRO A 243 5.63 15.68 6.37
CA PRO A 243 4.54 15.66 7.34
C PRO A 243 4.53 16.88 8.29
N ASP A 244 5.70 17.48 8.55
CA ASP A 244 5.83 18.68 9.37
C ASP A 244 5.57 20.00 8.60
N ASP A 245 5.61 20.00 7.26
CA ASP A 245 5.25 21.14 6.40
C ASP A 245 3.75 21.12 6.02
N SER A 246 2.92 21.27 7.04
CA SER A 246 1.47 21.42 6.92
C SER A 246 1.09 22.56 5.95
N PHE A 247 1.86 23.65 5.93
CA PHE A 247 1.56 24.82 5.11
C PHE A 247 1.59 24.52 3.61
N SER A 248 2.63 23.84 3.13
CA SER A 248 2.74 23.47 1.71
C SER A 248 1.62 22.52 1.26
N LEU A 249 1.27 21.54 2.10
CA LEU A 249 0.12 20.64 1.87
C LEU A 249 -1.17 21.43 1.69
N PHE A 250 -1.48 22.32 2.62
CA PHE A 250 -2.72 23.08 2.54
C PHE A 250 -2.71 24.09 1.38
N CYS A 251 -1.56 24.61 0.97
CA CYS A 251 -1.45 25.49 -0.19
C CYS A 251 -1.79 24.77 -1.51
N SER A 252 -1.34 23.53 -1.70
CA SER A 252 -1.61 22.78 -2.95
C SER A 252 -3.08 22.39 -3.09
N ILE A 253 -3.76 22.18 -1.95
CA ILE A 253 -5.16 21.76 -1.88
C ILE A 253 -6.14 22.95 -1.98
N SER A 254 -5.73 24.11 -1.48
CA SER A 254 -6.58 25.29 -1.32
C SER A 254 -7.08 25.85 -2.65
N LYS A 255 -8.36 26.26 -2.70
CA LYS A 255 -8.89 27.07 -3.82
C LYS A 255 -8.35 28.50 -3.83
N TYR A 256 -7.67 28.93 -2.76
CA TYR A 256 -7.02 30.23 -2.64
C TYR A 256 -5.51 30.05 -2.48
N ASP A 257 -4.77 30.47 -3.50
CA ASP A 257 -3.32 30.40 -3.51
C ASP A 257 -2.71 31.68 -2.91
N ILE A 258 -2.35 31.60 -1.62
CA ILE A 258 -1.72 32.70 -0.88
C ILE A 258 -0.36 33.09 -1.45
N LYS A 259 0.36 32.16 -2.10
CA LYS A 259 1.70 32.42 -2.67
C LYS A 259 1.64 33.40 -3.85
N LYS A 260 0.49 33.50 -4.52
CA LYS A 260 0.23 34.49 -5.58
C LYS A 260 -0.19 35.86 -5.06
N SER A 261 -0.37 36.01 -3.75
CA SER A 261 -0.83 37.26 -3.18
C SER A 261 0.26 38.34 -3.18
N VAL A 262 -0.14 39.59 -3.39
CA VAL A 262 0.74 40.77 -3.26
C VAL A 262 1.25 40.96 -1.82
N PHE A 263 0.59 40.32 -0.85
CA PHE A 263 1.03 40.33 0.54
C PHE A 263 2.10 39.26 0.83
N PHE A 264 2.35 38.32 -0.08
CA PHE A 264 3.39 37.29 0.03
C PHE A 264 4.70 37.85 -0.54
N THR A 265 5.47 38.52 0.32
CA THR A 265 6.74 39.20 0.00
C THR A 265 7.89 38.59 0.79
N ASP A 266 9.13 38.99 0.50
CA ASP A 266 10.33 38.51 1.22
C ASP A 266 10.27 38.74 2.75
N GLU A 267 9.50 39.72 3.20
CA GLU A 267 9.30 40.03 4.63
C GLU A 267 8.25 39.13 5.30
N THR A 268 7.24 38.66 4.55
CA THR A 268 6.10 37.90 5.08
C THR A 268 6.17 36.41 4.77
N ILE A 269 7.03 35.98 3.84
CA ILE A 269 7.18 34.59 3.39
C ILE A 269 7.49 33.61 4.53
N ASN A 270 8.25 34.05 5.54
CA ASN A 270 8.57 33.21 6.71
C ASN A 270 7.50 33.31 7.81
N LEU A 271 6.79 34.44 7.90
CA LEU A 271 5.77 34.65 8.93
C LEU A 271 4.47 33.90 8.61
N ILE A 272 4.07 33.88 7.33
CA ILE A 272 2.79 33.31 6.90
C ILE A 272 2.66 31.81 7.23
N PRO A 273 3.66 30.95 6.98
CA PRO A 273 3.63 29.53 7.38
C PRO A 273 3.47 29.35 8.90
N ASP A 274 4.15 30.16 9.71
CA ASP A 274 4.07 30.11 11.18
C ASP A 274 2.67 30.47 11.68
N PHE A 275 2.12 31.58 11.20
CA PHE A 275 0.75 32.01 11.52
C PHE A 275 -0.27 30.94 11.09
N PHE A 276 -0.10 30.38 9.90
CA PHE A 276 -0.98 29.34 9.40
C PHE A 276 -0.93 28.08 10.26
N SER A 277 0.28 27.62 10.62
CA SER A 277 0.49 26.46 11.50
C SER A 277 -0.14 26.68 12.87
N TYR A 278 -0.03 27.88 13.43
CA TYR A 278 -0.67 28.24 14.70
C TYR A 278 -2.21 28.21 14.61
N ILE A 279 -2.78 28.76 13.53
CA ILE A 279 -4.23 28.75 13.30
C ILE A 279 -4.75 27.32 13.13
N VAL A 280 -4.09 26.50 12.32
CA VAL A 280 -4.47 25.09 12.11
C VAL A 280 -4.45 24.34 13.44
N LYS A 281 -3.40 24.48 14.26
CA LYS A 281 -3.34 23.88 15.61
C LYS A 281 -4.52 24.29 16.48
N ARG A 282 -4.91 25.57 16.46
CA ARG A 282 -6.07 26.04 17.24
C ARG A 282 -7.39 25.49 16.70
N ILE A 283 -7.53 25.37 15.38
CA ILE A 283 -8.68 24.71 14.75
C ILE A 283 -8.75 23.24 15.17
N HIS A 284 -7.63 22.50 15.17
CA HIS A 284 -7.58 21.12 15.65
C HIS A 284 -8.09 21.00 17.10
N ILE A 285 -7.59 21.84 18.02
CA ILE A 285 -8.00 21.83 19.43
C ILE A 285 -9.50 22.05 19.60
N GLU A 286 -10.07 23.01 18.86
CA GLU A 286 -11.51 23.31 18.92
C GLU A 286 -12.36 22.18 18.32
N PHE A 287 -11.88 21.53 17.25
CA PHE A 287 -12.52 20.36 16.66
C PHE A 287 -12.51 19.17 17.63
N GLU A 288 -11.37 18.88 18.25
CA GLU A 288 -11.23 17.83 19.26
C GLU A 288 -12.12 18.09 20.48
N SER A 289 -12.16 19.34 20.96
CA SER A 289 -13.02 19.77 22.07
C SER A 289 -14.51 19.59 21.77
N ALA A 290 -14.89 19.68 20.49
CA ALA A 290 -16.24 19.41 20.02
C ALA A 290 -16.49 17.92 19.67
N GLY A 291 -15.53 17.04 19.93
CA GLY A 291 -15.63 15.60 19.64
C GLY A 291 -15.50 15.24 18.16
N ILE A 292 -14.92 16.13 17.35
CA ILE A 292 -14.74 15.96 15.92
C ILE A 292 -13.26 15.73 15.65
N ASP A 293 -12.91 14.58 15.10
CA ASP A 293 -11.57 14.34 14.58
C ASP A 293 -11.38 15.12 13.27
N PHE A 294 -10.55 16.16 13.32
CA PHE A 294 -10.30 17.07 12.19
C PHE A 294 -9.76 16.33 10.98
N ASP A 295 -8.75 15.47 11.15
CA ASP A 295 -8.10 14.76 10.04
C ASP A 295 -9.07 13.75 9.42
N ASN A 296 -9.84 13.07 10.26
CA ASN A 296 -10.88 12.14 9.80
C ASN A 296 -12.01 12.85 9.06
N ALA A 297 -12.37 14.07 9.47
CA ALA A 297 -13.39 14.88 8.81
C ALA A 297 -12.88 15.49 7.49
N PHE A 298 -11.65 16.01 7.49
CA PHE A 298 -11.07 16.79 6.41
C PHE A 298 -10.51 15.91 5.28
N PHE A 299 -9.68 14.91 5.62
CA PHE A 299 -8.98 14.09 4.63
C PHE A 299 -9.80 12.90 4.12
N ARG A 300 -11.02 13.18 3.63
CA ARG A 300 -11.89 12.14 3.09
C ARG A 300 -11.77 12.03 1.58
N PRO A 301 -11.47 10.83 1.05
CA PRO A 301 -11.46 10.59 -0.38
C PRO A 301 -12.88 10.62 -0.91
N THR A 302 -13.19 11.61 -1.73
CA THR A 302 -14.61 11.88 -2.03
C THR A 302 -15.23 10.92 -3.04
N LYS A 303 -14.49 10.34 -4.00
CA LYS A 303 -15.18 9.63 -5.10
C LYS A 303 -14.46 8.44 -5.77
N LYS A 304 -13.18 8.17 -5.50
CA LYS A 304 -12.47 7.00 -6.04
C LYS A 304 -11.49 6.45 -5.00
N ILE A 305 -12.03 5.69 -4.04
CA ILE A 305 -11.22 4.90 -3.14
C ILE A 305 -10.80 3.65 -3.92
N ILE A 306 -9.57 3.63 -4.43
CA ILE A 306 -9.05 2.48 -5.18
C ILE A 306 -8.52 1.47 -4.16
N PRO A 307 -8.92 0.19 -4.19
CA PRO A 307 -8.30 -0.83 -3.36
C PRO A 307 -6.79 -0.86 -3.62
N TRP A 308 -6.00 -0.50 -2.62
CA TRP A 308 -4.55 -0.53 -2.71
C TRP A 308 -4.04 -1.82 -2.10
N LYS A 309 -3.22 -2.55 -2.84
CA LYS A 309 -2.57 -3.77 -2.34
C LYS A 309 -1.11 -3.46 -2.07
N PRO A 310 -0.66 -3.55 -0.80
CA PRO A 310 0.75 -3.41 -0.48
C PRO A 310 1.58 -4.42 -1.26
N PHE A 311 2.71 -3.96 -1.81
CA PHE A 311 3.66 -4.78 -2.55
C PHE A 311 3.00 -5.47 -3.74
N ARG A 312 2.28 -4.69 -4.57
CA ARG A 312 1.73 -5.17 -5.85
C ARG A 312 2.86 -5.85 -6.65
N ASP A 313 2.52 -6.94 -7.31
CA ASP A 313 3.45 -7.78 -8.08
C ASP A 313 4.53 -8.50 -7.24
N ALA A 314 4.30 -8.62 -5.92
CA ALA A 314 5.07 -9.48 -5.03
C ALA A 314 4.22 -10.57 -4.37
N LEU A 315 4.84 -11.71 -4.05
CA LEU A 315 4.24 -12.72 -3.19
C LEU A 315 4.33 -12.29 -1.73
N PHE A 316 3.46 -11.35 -1.37
CA PHE A 316 3.32 -10.81 -0.03
C PHE A 316 2.07 -11.33 0.65
N TYR A 317 2.21 -11.79 1.90
CA TYR A 317 1.09 -12.19 2.74
C TYR A 317 0.87 -11.15 3.84
N ASN A 318 -0.35 -10.62 3.92
CA ASN A 318 -0.75 -9.70 4.99
C ASN A 318 -0.92 -10.48 6.32
N TRP A 319 0.19 -10.87 6.94
CA TRP A 319 0.23 -11.68 8.16
C TRP A 319 -0.10 -10.90 9.42
N HIS A 320 0.07 -9.56 9.41
CA HIS A 320 -0.17 -8.68 10.54
C HIS A 320 -1.41 -7.82 10.31
N LYS A 321 -2.37 -7.85 11.25
CA LYS A 321 -3.54 -6.97 11.19
C LYS A 321 -3.12 -5.53 11.43
N GLN A 322 -3.32 -4.68 10.43
CA GLN A 322 -3.01 -3.25 10.52
C GLN A 322 -4.15 -2.51 11.25
N PRO A 323 -3.83 -1.60 12.18
CA PRO A 323 -4.83 -0.71 12.76
C PRO A 323 -5.32 0.30 11.71
N ASP A 324 -6.50 0.86 11.97
CA ASP A 324 -7.04 1.93 11.13
C ASP A 324 -6.08 3.12 11.19
N LYS A 325 -5.57 3.53 10.03
CA LYS A 325 -4.55 4.58 9.92
C LYS A 325 -4.60 5.25 8.55
N ARG A 326 -4.03 6.45 8.46
CA ARG A 326 -3.90 7.21 7.22
C ARG A 326 -2.46 7.64 7.05
N VAL A 327 -1.96 7.53 5.83
CA VAL A 327 -0.62 7.95 5.45
C VAL A 327 -0.76 8.89 4.26
N VAL A 328 -0.50 10.18 4.50
CA VAL A 328 -0.41 11.19 3.44
C VAL A 328 1.02 11.13 2.90
N PHE A 329 1.16 10.82 1.62
CA PHE A 329 2.47 10.57 0.99
C PHE A 329 2.91 11.74 0.11
N SER A 330 1.99 12.37 -0.63
CA SER A 330 2.24 13.56 -1.44
C SER A 330 0.98 14.43 -1.54
N GLU A 331 1.06 15.58 -2.22
CA GLU A 331 -0.06 16.51 -2.47
C GLU A 331 -1.29 15.87 -3.09
N ASN A 332 -1.14 14.70 -3.73
CA ASN A 332 -2.20 13.96 -4.37
C ASN A 332 -2.07 12.44 -4.11
N GLU A 333 -1.47 12.01 -3.00
CA GLU A 333 -1.41 10.58 -2.66
C GLU A 333 -1.73 10.35 -1.17
N ILE A 334 -2.85 9.69 -0.89
CA ILE A 334 -3.20 9.21 0.45
C ILE A 334 -3.46 7.72 0.43
N TYR A 335 -2.91 7.04 1.43
CA TYR A 335 -3.17 5.65 1.72
C TYR A 335 -3.97 5.53 3.01
N ILE A 336 -5.08 4.81 2.96
CA ILE A 336 -6.00 4.64 4.10
C ILE A 336 -6.08 3.15 4.39
N CYS A 337 -5.76 2.78 5.61
CA CYS A 337 -6.08 1.47 6.14
C CYS A 337 -7.36 1.58 6.98
N SER A 338 -8.40 0.83 6.65
CA SER A 338 -9.59 0.70 7.47
C SER A 338 -10.00 -0.76 7.53
N LYS A 339 -10.23 -1.27 8.75
CA LYS A 339 -10.59 -2.67 9.00
C LYS A 339 -9.61 -3.67 8.37
N ASN A 340 -8.31 -3.35 8.39
CA ASN A 340 -7.23 -4.13 7.76
C ASN A 340 -7.29 -4.21 6.22
N GLU A 341 -8.14 -3.43 5.57
CA GLU A 341 -8.16 -3.23 4.13
C GLU A 341 -7.48 -1.91 3.79
N TRP A 342 -6.77 -1.91 2.67
CA TRP A 342 -5.94 -0.80 2.24
C TRP A 342 -6.53 -0.15 0.99
N PHE A 343 -6.48 1.17 0.98
CA PHE A 343 -7.04 1.98 -0.07
C PHE A 343 -6.12 3.14 -0.43
N PHE A 344 -6.21 3.57 -1.69
CA PHE A 344 -5.49 4.70 -2.25
C PHE A 344 -6.49 5.73 -2.77
N SER A 345 -6.16 7.01 -2.59
CA SER A 345 -6.89 8.13 -3.20
C SER A 345 -5.92 9.18 -3.68
N SER A 346 -6.15 9.67 -4.90
CA SER A 346 -5.43 10.81 -5.45
C SER A 346 -5.98 12.16 -4.96
N ILE A 347 -7.15 12.15 -4.33
CA ILE A 347 -7.82 13.35 -3.81
C ILE A 347 -7.70 13.35 -2.30
N ILE A 348 -6.98 14.36 -1.78
CA ILE A 348 -6.72 14.53 -0.35
C ILE A 348 -7.97 14.89 0.45
N THR A 349 -8.81 15.77 -0.08
CA THR A 349 -10.00 16.29 0.61
C THR A 349 -11.14 16.53 -0.37
N THR A 350 -12.35 16.59 0.15
CA THR A 350 -13.56 16.98 -0.59
C THR A 350 -13.46 18.40 -1.12
N ASP A 351 -14.22 18.69 -2.18
CA ASP A 351 -14.27 20.03 -2.78
C ASP A 351 -14.77 21.10 -1.78
N LYS A 352 -15.60 20.66 -0.82
CA LYS A 352 -16.02 21.44 0.36
C LYS A 352 -14.84 21.73 1.29
N GLY A 353 -13.96 20.75 1.53
CA GLY A 353 -12.73 20.94 2.30
C GLY A 353 -11.68 21.83 1.60
N ARG A 354 -11.52 21.71 0.27
CA ARG A 354 -10.65 22.62 -0.53
C ARG A 354 -11.10 24.08 -0.41
N SER A 355 -12.41 24.30 -0.50
CA SER A 355 -13.05 25.59 -0.27
C SER A 355 -12.85 26.10 1.16
N PHE A 356 -12.96 25.22 2.17
CA PHE A 356 -12.74 25.56 3.57
C PHE A 356 -11.32 26.03 3.84
N VAL A 357 -10.30 25.33 3.35
CA VAL A 357 -8.89 25.77 3.50
C VAL A 357 -8.66 27.10 2.79
N GLY A 358 -9.23 27.27 1.59
CA GLY A 358 -9.16 28.54 0.89
C GLY A 358 -9.76 29.70 1.68
N TYR A 359 -10.85 29.45 2.40
CA TYR A 359 -11.43 30.42 3.33
C TYR A 359 -10.47 30.73 4.49
N VAL A 360 -9.94 29.71 5.16
CA VAL A 360 -9.00 29.87 6.30
C VAL A 360 -7.80 30.72 5.88
N MET A 361 -7.16 30.41 4.75
CA MET A 361 -6.01 31.16 4.23
C MET A 361 -6.36 32.61 3.90
N LYS A 362 -7.47 32.84 3.19
CA LYS A 362 -7.88 34.18 2.78
C LYS A 362 -8.30 35.04 3.97
N LYS A 363 -8.96 34.46 4.97
CA LYS A 363 -9.36 35.13 6.20
C LYS A 363 -8.16 35.48 7.06
N MET A 364 -7.21 34.55 7.24
CA MET A 364 -5.93 34.80 7.88
C MET A 364 -5.21 35.99 7.22
N GLU A 365 -5.05 35.96 5.90
CA GLU A 365 -4.36 37.04 5.19
C GLU A 365 -5.09 38.39 5.32
N SER A 366 -6.43 38.37 5.28
CA SER A 366 -7.25 39.56 5.54
C SER A 366 -6.95 40.18 6.91
N GLU A 367 -6.90 39.37 7.98
CA GLU A 367 -6.60 39.86 9.33
C GLU A 367 -5.13 40.30 9.48
N LEU A 368 -4.18 39.60 8.85
CA LEU A 368 -2.78 40.03 8.81
C LEU A 368 -2.63 41.38 8.11
N ARG A 369 -3.25 41.57 6.94
CA ARG A 369 -3.22 42.86 6.22
C ARG A 369 -3.78 44.00 7.07
N LYS A 370 -4.80 43.77 7.89
CA LYS A 370 -5.33 44.79 8.83
C LYS A 370 -4.33 45.10 9.94
N THR A 371 -3.75 44.06 10.55
CA THR A 371 -2.82 44.17 11.68
C THR A 371 -1.54 44.91 11.27
N TYR A 372 -0.96 44.56 10.12
CA TYR A 372 0.22 45.20 9.54
C TYR A 372 -0.10 46.49 8.77
N ARG A 373 -1.36 46.95 8.75
CA ARG A 373 -1.82 48.17 8.05
C ARG A 373 -1.43 48.21 6.57
N PHE A 374 -1.55 47.07 5.90
CA PHE A 374 -1.23 46.94 4.48
C PHE A 374 -2.18 47.77 3.61
N LYS A 375 -1.65 48.35 2.52
CA LYS A 375 -2.37 49.31 1.66
C LYS A 375 -3.62 48.71 1.01
N TYR A 376 -3.55 47.45 0.58
CA TYR A 376 -4.63 46.78 -0.14
C TYR A 376 -5.45 45.90 0.81
N LYS A 377 -6.71 46.27 1.04
CA LYS A 377 -7.62 45.49 1.88
C LYS A 377 -8.09 44.24 1.15
N LEU A 378 -8.15 43.12 1.87
CA LEU A 378 -8.74 41.87 1.43
C LEU A 378 -9.96 41.59 2.30
N SER A 379 -11.00 41.00 1.72
CA SER A 379 -12.17 40.50 2.46
C SER A 379 -12.36 39.03 2.10
N ALA A 380 -12.45 38.19 3.13
CA ALA A 380 -12.89 36.81 3.00
C ALA A 380 -14.38 36.77 3.31
N SER A 381 -15.20 36.32 2.36
CA SER A 381 -16.64 36.13 2.56
C SER A 381 -16.91 34.70 3.02
N LEU A 382 -17.85 34.55 3.96
CA LEU A 382 -18.31 33.25 4.45
C LEU A 382 -18.90 32.38 3.33
N ASP A 383 -19.36 33.01 2.24
CA ASP A 383 -19.87 32.36 1.02
C ASP A 383 -18.86 31.41 0.35
N MET A 384 -17.57 31.52 0.69
CA MET A 384 -16.53 30.60 0.19
C MET A 384 -16.63 29.22 0.84
N VAL A 385 -17.20 29.11 2.04
CA VAL A 385 -17.43 27.83 2.72
C VAL A 385 -18.83 27.34 2.41
N ASN A 386 -18.98 26.03 2.20
CA ASN A 386 -20.30 25.45 1.94
C ASN A 386 -21.26 25.74 3.13
N PRO A 387 -22.48 26.25 2.87
CA PRO A 387 -23.46 26.56 3.92
C PRO A 387 -23.78 25.38 4.86
N TYR A 388 -23.77 24.16 4.36
CA TYR A 388 -23.98 22.95 5.15
C TYR A 388 -22.85 22.70 6.14
N THR A 389 -21.60 22.89 5.71
CA THR A 389 -20.41 22.78 6.55
C THR A 389 -20.44 23.84 7.65
N LEU A 390 -20.80 25.08 7.31
CA LEU A 390 -20.95 26.16 8.28
C LEU A 390 -22.04 25.87 9.31
N ASP A 391 -23.20 25.37 8.88
CA ASP A 391 -24.30 25.01 9.79
C ASP A 391 -23.88 23.91 10.78
N LYS A 392 -23.16 22.88 10.32
CA LYS A 392 -22.62 21.84 11.21
C LYS A 392 -21.59 22.38 12.20
N LEU A 393 -20.65 23.21 11.74
CA LEU A 393 -19.65 23.82 12.62
C LEU A 393 -20.31 24.72 13.67
N ASN A 394 -21.27 25.55 13.28
CA ASN A 394 -22.02 26.39 14.20
C ASN A 394 -22.82 25.58 15.21
N LYS A 395 -23.45 24.46 14.78
CA LYS A 395 -24.15 23.52 15.68
C LYS A 395 -23.20 22.84 16.67
N ALA A 396 -21.96 22.57 16.26
CA ALA A 396 -20.90 22.07 17.11
C ALA A 396 -20.26 23.16 18.00
N GLY A 397 -20.70 24.42 17.91
CA GLY A 397 -20.15 25.54 18.67
C GLY A 397 -18.85 26.13 18.11
N ILE A 398 -18.42 25.67 16.93
CA ILE A 398 -17.16 26.07 16.30
C ILE A 398 -17.40 27.29 15.39
N PHE A 399 -16.96 28.46 15.85
CA PHE A 399 -17.04 29.72 15.11
C PHE A 399 -15.68 30.07 14.48
N ILE A 400 -15.42 29.53 13.29
CA ILE A 400 -14.13 29.64 12.58
C ILE A 400 -13.61 31.09 12.46
N ASP A 401 -14.49 32.06 12.19
CA ASP A 401 -14.09 33.46 12.08
C ASP A 401 -13.46 34.00 13.35
N LYS A 402 -14.08 33.70 14.50
CA LYS A 402 -13.60 34.13 15.81
C LYS A 402 -12.30 33.40 16.17
N ILE A 403 -12.20 32.14 15.81
CA ILE A 403 -10.98 31.34 16.03
C ILE A 403 -9.82 31.95 15.25
N ILE A 404 -9.99 32.26 13.97
CA ILE A 404 -8.93 32.85 13.14
C ILE A 404 -8.58 34.26 13.62
N GLU A 405 -9.57 35.10 13.91
CA GLU A 405 -9.33 36.47 14.41
C GLU A 405 -8.58 36.48 15.75
N SER A 406 -9.01 35.66 16.71
CA SER A 406 -8.32 35.53 17.99
C SER A 406 -6.93 34.93 17.84
N ALA A 407 -6.75 33.90 17.00
CA ALA A 407 -5.46 33.26 16.77
C ALA A 407 -4.43 34.21 16.17
N VAL A 408 -4.80 34.98 15.14
CA VAL A 408 -3.90 35.97 14.52
C VAL A 408 -3.50 37.03 15.54
N LEU A 409 -4.45 37.50 16.34
CA LEU A 409 -4.21 38.57 17.30
C LEU A 409 -3.38 38.12 18.50
N ASP A 410 -3.59 36.88 18.97
CA ASP A 410 -2.81 36.25 20.04
C ASP A 410 -1.37 35.99 19.58
N TYR A 411 -1.18 35.38 18.40
CA TYR A 411 0.16 35.10 17.87
C TYR A 411 0.93 36.38 17.53
N TYR A 412 0.24 37.41 17.00
CA TYR A 412 0.85 38.71 16.78
C TYR A 412 1.31 39.35 18.09
N LYS A 413 0.51 39.26 19.17
CA LYS A 413 0.93 39.76 20.50
C LYS A 413 2.12 39.00 21.04
N GLU A 414 2.19 37.69 20.86
CA GLU A 414 3.30 36.86 21.33
C GLU A 414 4.59 37.17 20.59
N THR A 415 4.53 37.27 19.26
CA THR A 415 5.70 37.56 18.41
C THR A 415 6.18 39.01 18.53
N THR A 416 5.29 39.96 18.82
CA THR A 416 5.64 41.38 19.05
C THR A 416 5.87 41.72 20.51
N LYS A 417 5.77 40.75 21.42
CA LYS A 417 6.03 40.96 22.85
C LYS A 417 7.49 41.33 23.03
N THR A 418 7.76 42.60 23.34
CA THR A 418 9.07 43.03 23.79
C THR A 418 9.37 42.38 25.14
N VAL A 419 10.39 41.52 25.18
CA VAL A 419 10.89 40.95 26.42
C VAL A 419 11.58 42.06 27.21
N VAL A 420 10.81 42.76 28.05
CA VAL A 420 11.35 43.73 28.99
C VAL A 420 12.06 42.95 30.09
N ARG A 421 13.40 42.86 29.98
CA ARG A 421 14.24 42.26 31.00
C ARG A 421 14.34 43.26 32.16
N VAL A 422 13.49 43.08 33.15
CA VAL A 422 13.50 43.90 34.36
C VAL A 422 14.76 43.56 35.14
N ASP A 423 15.64 44.54 35.33
CA ASP A 423 16.76 44.42 36.25
C ASP A 423 16.21 44.27 37.68
N HIS A 424 16.35 43.07 38.24
CA HIS A 424 15.87 42.74 39.58
C HIS A 424 16.51 43.62 40.66
N GLU A 425 17.73 44.11 40.45
CA GLU A 425 18.43 44.96 41.41
C GLU A 425 17.87 46.39 41.42
N ALA A 426 17.47 46.91 40.26
CA ALA A 426 16.74 48.17 40.14
C ALA A 426 15.31 48.06 40.68
N LEU A 427 14.63 46.94 40.45
CA LEU A 427 13.28 46.70 40.96
C LEU A 427 13.24 46.58 42.49
N GLU A 428 14.21 45.90 43.10
CA GLU A 428 14.34 45.80 44.57
C GLU A 428 14.59 47.17 45.21
N ARG A 429 15.42 48.02 44.59
CA ARG A 429 15.58 49.43 45.04
C ARG A 429 14.27 50.20 45.03
N ILE A 430 13.54 50.15 43.91
CA ILE A 430 12.26 50.86 43.76
C ILE A 430 11.23 50.30 44.75
N ARG A 431 11.24 48.99 45.02
CA ARG A 431 10.38 48.36 46.03
C ARG A 431 10.72 48.83 47.44
N LEU A 432 12.00 48.90 47.80
CA LEU A 432 12.43 49.38 49.12
C LEU A 432 12.08 50.85 49.34
N GLU A 433 12.28 51.70 48.32
CA GLU A 433 11.92 53.13 48.37
C GLU A 433 10.40 53.34 48.44
N ALA A 434 9.62 52.57 47.66
CA ALA A 434 8.17 52.60 47.71
C ALA A 434 7.63 52.09 49.05
N LEU A 435 8.21 51.03 49.62
CA LEU A 435 7.86 50.51 50.96
C LEU A 435 8.11 51.54 52.06
N ALA A 436 9.26 52.23 52.02
CA ALA A 436 9.58 53.28 52.99
C ALA A 436 8.62 54.48 52.90
N THR A 437 8.20 54.84 51.68
CA THR A 437 7.23 55.91 51.43
C THR A 437 5.82 55.49 51.86
N GLN A 438 5.44 54.24 51.59
CA GLN A 438 4.17 53.64 51.96
C GLN A 438 4.04 53.49 53.47
N GLN A 439 5.10 53.06 54.17
CA GLN A 439 5.13 52.94 55.63
C GLN A 439 5.02 54.30 56.35
N SER A 440 5.39 55.41 55.69
CA SER A 440 5.22 56.76 56.23
C SER A 440 3.79 57.32 56.10
N LEU A 441 2.91 56.66 55.34
CA LEU A 441 1.61 57.23 54.91
C LEU A 441 0.39 56.39 55.24
N ILE A 442 0.52 55.30 56.00
CA ILE A 442 -0.61 54.42 56.31
C ILE A 442 -1.05 54.57 57.78
N VAL A 443 -2.28 55.08 57.92
CA VAL A 443 -3.12 55.02 59.13
C VAL A 443 -3.89 53.69 59.10
N GLU A 444 -4.01 53.05 60.27
CA GLU A 444 -4.62 51.74 60.43
C GLU A 444 -6.15 51.80 60.28
N GLU A 445 -6.69 51.18 59.23
CA GLU A 445 -8.10 50.75 59.20
C GLU A 445 -8.22 49.28 58.76
N GLN A 446 -9.06 48.58 59.52
CA GLN A 446 -9.40 47.17 59.37
C GLN A 446 -10.42 47.01 58.25
N GLU A 447 -10.29 45.99 57.40
CA GLU A 447 -11.48 45.37 56.81
C GLU A 447 -11.30 43.93 56.34
N LYS A 448 -12.46 43.27 56.30
CA LYS A 448 -12.75 41.85 56.41
C LYS A 448 -12.58 41.07 55.10
N ASN A 449 -12.21 39.80 55.27
CA ASN A 449 -12.22 38.76 54.24
C ASN A 449 -13.63 38.41 53.76
N TYR A 450 -13.77 38.19 52.45
CA TYR A 450 -14.87 37.47 51.80
C TYR A 450 -14.31 36.34 50.90
N ASP A 451 -14.40 35.11 51.38
CA ASP A 451 -15.09 33.93 50.82
C ASP A 451 -15.10 33.61 49.29
N LEU A 452 -14.61 32.39 48.95
CA LEU A 452 -15.27 31.27 48.18
C LEU A 452 -14.35 30.49 47.20
N ASN A 453 -14.17 29.18 47.52
CA ASN A 453 -14.44 27.95 46.72
C ASN A 453 -14.05 27.85 45.23
N THR A 454 -13.80 26.71 44.58
CA THR A 454 -13.54 25.28 44.86
C THR A 454 -13.18 24.68 43.48
N SER A 455 -12.41 23.60 43.50
CA SER A 455 -12.01 22.70 42.40
C SER A 455 -13.12 22.28 41.42
N VAL A 456 -12.73 21.98 40.17
CA VAL A 456 -13.56 21.31 39.15
C VAL A 456 -12.86 20.03 38.68
N ASP A 457 -13.58 18.93 38.70
CA ASP A 457 -13.22 17.59 38.25
C ASP A 457 -13.35 17.41 36.72
N TYR A 458 -12.58 16.45 36.21
CA TYR A 458 -12.51 16.00 34.82
C TYR A 458 -13.73 15.16 34.40
N ILE A 459 -14.20 15.35 33.16
CA ILE A 459 -15.07 14.41 32.44
C ILE A 459 -14.54 14.23 31.01
N ASP A 460 -14.35 12.95 30.67
CA ASP A 460 -14.00 12.36 29.38
C ASP A 460 -15.23 12.29 28.45
N PRO A 461 -15.14 12.54 27.13
CA PRO A 461 -16.20 12.14 26.22
C PRO A 461 -15.74 11.13 25.17
N ALA A 462 -16.55 10.08 25.11
CA ALA A 462 -16.56 9.03 24.11
C ALA A 462 -16.80 9.55 22.68
N SER A 463 -16.12 8.88 21.77
CA SER A 463 -16.21 8.95 20.31
C SER A 463 -17.64 8.82 19.75
N SER A 464 -18.06 9.82 18.96
CA SER A 464 -19.16 9.69 18.01
C SER A 464 -18.74 10.26 16.65
N GLU A 465 -18.72 9.40 15.63
CA GLU A 465 -18.44 9.78 14.23
C GLU A 465 -19.49 10.78 13.73
N GLN A 466 -19.08 12.03 13.48
CA GLN A 466 -19.91 13.04 12.83
C GLN A 466 -19.22 13.58 11.57
N ASN A 467 -19.79 13.25 10.41
CA ASN A 467 -19.24 13.59 9.08
C ASN A 467 -19.52 15.06 8.73
N ILE A 468 -18.56 15.98 8.85
CA ILE A 468 -18.79 17.44 8.63
C ILE A 468 -18.68 17.86 7.16
N PHE A 469 -17.77 17.25 6.41
CA PHE A 469 -17.44 17.66 5.04
C PHE A 469 -18.06 16.76 3.94
N SER A 470 -19.13 16.01 4.26
CA SER A 470 -19.81 15.07 3.33
C SER A 470 -21.34 15.19 3.41
N ASP A 471 -22.02 15.15 2.26
CA ASP A 471 -23.46 14.86 2.16
C ASP A 471 -23.71 13.36 1.95
N PRO A 472 -24.86 12.80 2.37
CA PRO A 472 -25.24 11.40 2.11
C PRO A 472 -25.49 11.06 0.63
N ALA A 473 -25.39 12.03 -0.29
CA ALA A 473 -25.71 11.87 -1.71
C ALA A 473 -24.50 12.05 -2.67
N ASP A 474 -23.30 12.36 -2.18
CA ASP A 474 -22.13 12.66 -3.03
C ASP A 474 -21.41 11.42 -3.60
N VAL A 475 -22.13 10.32 -3.87
CA VAL A 475 -21.66 9.23 -4.75
C VAL A 475 -22.23 9.50 -6.16
N GLU A 476 -21.67 10.50 -6.84
CA GLU A 476 -21.94 10.73 -8.27
C GLU A 476 -20.67 10.45 -9.07
N VAL A 477 -20.75 9.40 -9.90
CA VAL A 477 -19.74 8.90 -10.83
C VAL A 477 -19.50 9.93 -11.95
N SER A 478 -18.25 10.23 -12.26
CA SER A 478 -17.86 11.06 -13.41
C SER A 478 -18.19 10.33 -14.72
N SER A 479 -18.61 11.04 -15.77
CA SER A 479 -18.92 10.45 -17.07
C SER A 479 -17.77 9.62 -17.65
N ASP A 480 -18.08 8.42 -18.16
CA ASP A 480 -17.11 7.43 -18.66
C ASP A 480 -16.18 7.97 -19.76
N ALA A 481 -16.62 8.95 -20.56
CA ALA A 481 -15.87 9.47 -21.71
C ALA A 481 -14.53 10.14 -21.37
N ASP A 482 -14.39 10.78 -20.20
CA ASP A 482 -13.12 11.45 -19.83
C ASP A 482 -12.06 10.45 -19.36
N ILE A 483 -12.48 9.27 -18.90
CA ILE A 483 -11.60 8.25 -18.32
C ILE A 483 -10.84 7.49 -19.42
N TRP A 484 -11.53 7.15 -20.51
CA TRP A 484 -10.93 6.46 -21.65
C TRP A 484 -9.94 7.34 -22.42
N ASN A 485 -10.19 8.65 -22.49
CA ASN A 485 -9.22 9.58 -23.09
C ASN A 485 -7.91 9.66 -22.28
N MET A 486 -7.99 9.65 -20.95
CA MET A 486 -6.79 9.61 -20.10
C MET A 486 -6.02 8.29 -20.23
N LEU A 487 -6.71 7.16 -20.36
CA LEU A 487 -6.05 5.88 -20.62
C LEU A 487 -5.32 5.90 -21.98
N LYS A 488 -5.98 6.44 -23.02
CA LYS A 488 -5.41 6.56 -24.36
C LYS A 488 -4.10 7.35 -24.36
N ASP A 489 -4.07 8.47 -23.63
CA ASP A 489 -2.88 9.32 -23.51
C ASP A 489 -1.75 8.64 -22.71
N ALA A 490 -2.06 7.66 -21.87
CA ALA A 490 -1.09 6.94 -21.06
C ALA A 490 -0.51 5.70 -21.74
N LEU A 491 -1.19 5.14 -22.74
CA LEU A 491 -0.73 3.97 -23.51
C LEU A 491 0.39 4.37 -24.49
N ASN A 492 1.44 3.54 -24.56
CA ASN A 492 2.55 3.77 -25.47
C ASN A 492 2.17 3.36 -26.90
N GLU A 493 2.90 3.83 -27.91
CA GLU A 493 2.60 3.51 -29.32
C GLU A 493 2.53 1.99 -29.62
N ASN A 494 3.37 1.19 -28.95
CA ASN A 494 3.37 -0.26 -29.11
C ASN A 494 2.16 -0.92 -28.45
N GLU A 495 1.64 -0.36 -27.36
CA GLU A 495 0.47 -0.85 -26.63
C GLU A 495 -0.83 -0.49 -27.35
N LEU A 496 -0.91 0.72 -27.93
CA LEU A 496 -2.04 1.11 -28.79
C LEU A 496 -2.12 0.24 -30.06
N LYS A 497 -0.97 -0.02 -30.70
CA LYS A 497 -0.90 -0.93 -31.86
C LYS A 497 -1.25 -2.37 -31.46
N ALA A 498 -0.86 -2.82 -30.27
CA ALA A 498 -1.25 -4.12 -29.76
C ALA A 498 -2.77 -4.25 -29.61
N LEU A 499 -3.44 -3.23 -29.04
CA LEU A 499 -4.90 -3.19 -28.93
C LEU A 499 -5.58 -3.19 -30.32
N ASP A 500 -5.05 -2.45 -31.30
CA ASP A 500 -5.55 -2.46 -32.68
C ASP A 500 -5.37 -3.82 -33.37
N VAL A 501 -4.24 -4.50 -33.13
CA VAL A 501 -4.01 -5.88 -33.61
C VAL A 501 -5.03 -6.84 -33.02
N ILE A 502 -5.37 -6.72 -31.74
CA ILE A 502 -6.37 -7.57 -31.07
C ILE A 502 -7.78 -7.30 -31.62
N ILE A 503 -8.16 -6.03 -31.79
CA ILE A 503 -9.46 -5.64 -32.37
C ILE A 503 -9.66 -6.19 -33.78
N ASN A 504 -8.57 -6.22 -34.56
CA ASN A 504 -8.60 -6.73 -35.93
C ASN A 504 -8.43 -8.26 -36.03
N ASN A 505 -8.50 -8.99 -34.91
CA ASN A 505 -8.25 -10.44 -34.82
C ASN A 505 -6.88 -10.88 -35.39
N GLY A 506 -5.86 -10.04 -35.20
CA GLY A 506 -4.48 -10.33 -35.57
C GLY A 506 -3.74 -11.17 -34.51
N ASP A 507 -2.58 -11.72 -34.90
CA ASP A 507 -1.74 -12.52 -34.01
C ASP A 507 -0.87 -11.62 -33.12
N LEU A 508 -1.33 -11.38 -31.89
CA LEU A 508 -0.64 -10.57 -30.89
C LEU A 508 0.75 -11.12 -30.52
N LYS A 509 0.91 -12.45 -30.53
CA LYS A 509 2.18 -13.10 -30.20
C LYS A 509 3.26 -12.77 -31.23
N LYS A 510 2.88 -12.81 -32.51
CA LYS A 510 3.77 -12.43 -33.61
C LYS A 510 4.18 -10.95 -33.53
N PHE A 511 3.25 -10.06 -33.16
CA PHE A 511 3.55 -8.63 -32.97
C PHE A 511 4.52 -8.37 -31.81
N ALA A 512 4.35 -9.09 -30.69
CA ALA A 512 5.23 -8.98 -29.52
C ALA A 512 6.65 -9.45 -29.85
N ASP A 513 6.78 -10.58 -30.55
CA ASP A 513 8.07 -11.13 -31.00
C ASP A 513 8.80 -10.19 -31.98
N GLU A 514 8.09 -9.59 -32.94
CA GLU A 514 8.65 -8.62 -33.89
C GLU A 514 9.05 -7.29 -33.22
N SER A 515 8.37 -6.93 -32.12
CA SER A 515 8.66 -5.73 -31.33
C SER A 515 9.75 -5.95 -30.26
N GLY A 516 10.22 -7.18 -30.08
CA GLY A 516 11.22 -7.54 -29.07
C GLY A 516 10.74 -7.43 -27.62
N ILE A 517 9.42 -7.51 -27.39
CA ILE A 517 8.78 -7.39 -26.09
C ILE A 517 8.17 -8.74 -25.73
N MET A 518 8.35 -9.22 -24.50
CA MET A 518 7.64 -10.41 -24.04
C MET A 518 6.14 -10.17 -24.07
N LEU A 519 5.38 -11.07 -24.69
CA LEU A 519 3.93 -10.98 -24.85
C LEU A 519 3.22 -10.68 -23.53
N GLU A 520 3.62 -11.34 -22.46
CA GLU A 520 3.05 -11.18 -21.12
C GLU A 520 3.35 -9.79 -20.54
N VAL A 521 4.52 -9.22 -20.82
CA VAL A 521 4.89 -7.87 -20.38
C VAL A 521 4.09 -6.80 -21.13
N LEU A 522 3.75 -7.04 -22.39
CA LEU A 522 2.92 -6.14 -23.19
C LEU A 522 1.47 -6.13 -22.68
N VAL A 523 0.90 -7.31 -22.41
CA VAL A 523 -0.47 -7.46 -21.89
C VAL A 523 -0.58 -6.90 -20.46
N ASP A 524 0.38 -7.20 -19.58
CA ASP A 524 0.40 -6.65 -18.23
C ASP A 524 0.60 -5.14 -18.23
N GLY A 525 1.39 -4.58 -19.14
CA GLY A 525 1.55 -3.11 -19.26
C GLY A 525 0.25 -2.40 -19.65
N ILE A 526 -0.51 -2.99 -20.58
CA ILE A 526 -1.84 -2.49 -20.99
C ILE A 526 -2.83 -2.58 -19.82
N ASN A 527 -2.90 -3.74 -19.14
CA ASN A 527 -3.79 -3.94 -18.00
C ASN A 527 -3.37 -3.12 -16.77
N GLU A 528 -2.08 -2.89 -16.53
CA GLU A 528 -1.57 -2.01 -15.45
C GLU A 528 -2.11 -0.59 -15.65
N LYS A 529 -1.96 -0.04 -16.87
CA LYS A 529 -2.47 1.28 -17.22
C LYS A 529 -3.99 1.33 -17.19
N ALA A 530 -4.68 0.33 -17.75
CA ALA A 530 -6.14 0.27 -17.70
C ALA A 530 -6.66 0.24 -16.27
N MET A 531 -6.00 -0.50 -15.38
CA MET A 531 -6.33 -0.51 -13.96
C MET A 531 -6.09 0.85 -13.28
N ASP A 532 -5.05 1.59 -13.67
CA ASP A 532 -4.72 2.89 -13.09
C ASP A 532 -5.74 3.99 -13.48
N TYR A 533 -6.33 3.90 -14.67
CA TYR A 533 -7.30 4.90 -15.17
C TYR A 533 -8.76 4.46 -15.03
N ILE A 534 -9.08 3.25 -15.47
CA ILE A 534 -10.45 2.69 -15.53
C ILE A 534 -10.77 1.90 -14.26
N GLY A 535 -9.76 1.31 -13.61
CA GLY A 535 -9.96 0.47 -12.44
C GLY A 535 -10.37 -0.97 -12.78
N ASP A 536 -10.24 -1.36 -14.05
CA ASP A 536 -10.44 -2.73 -14.51
C ASP A 536 -9.39 -3.16 -15.54
N ASN A 537 -9.22 -4.47 -15.70
CA ASN A 537 -8.43 -5.05 -16.77
C ASN A 537 -9.25 -5.03 -18.06
N ILE A 538 -8.62 -4.65 -19.17
CA ILE A 538 -9.27 -4.65 -20.49
C ILE A 538 -8.98 -5.91 -21.28
N LEU A 539 -7.86 -6.58 -21.00
CA LEU A 539 -7.48 -7.85 -21.63
C LEU A 539 -7.68 -9.02 -20.65
N ASP A 540 -8.28 -10.10 -21.15
CA ASP A 540 -8.55 -11.33 -20.43
C ASP A 540 -7.36 -12.32 -20.43
N GLU A 541 -7.57 -13.49 -19.84
CA GLU A 541 -6.54 -14.55 -19.71
C GLU A 541 -6.15 -15.17 -21.06
N ASP A 542 -7.01 -15.09 -22.08
CA ASP A 542 -6.77 -15.54 -23.45
C ASP A 542 -6.22 -14.41 -24.34
N MET A 543 -5.86 -13.26 -23.74
CA MET A 543 -5.33 -12.07 -24.40
C MET A 543 -6.33 -11.42 -25.37
N ALA A 544 -7.63 -11.65 -25.14
CA ALA A 544 -8.72 -11.01 -25.84
C ALA A 544 -9.25 -9.81 -25.03
N ILE A 545 -9.85 -8.85 -25.72
CA ILE A 545 -10.51 -7.71 -25.07
C ILE A 545 -11.85 -8.19 -24.52
N TYR A 546 -12.20 -7.82 -23.28
CA TYR A 546 -13.54 -8.10 -22.76
C TYR A 546 -14.61 -7.37 -23.59
N GLU A 547 -15.70 -8.06 -23.92
CA GLU A 547 -16.78 -7.54 -24.77
C GLU A 547 -17.31 -6.17 -24.30
N ASP A 548 -17.35 -5.95 -22.98
CA ASP A 548 -17.81 -4.70 -22.34
C ASP A 548 -16.91 -3.47 -22.66
N TYR A 549 -15.69 -3.70 -23.14
CA TYR A 549 -14.69 -2.66 -23.39
C TYR A 549 -14.34 -2.47 -24.88
N GLU A 550 -14.83 -3.33 -25.77
CA GLU A 550 -14.51 -3.26 -27.20
C GLU A 550 -14.91 -1.93 -27.85
N GLU A 551 -16.10 -1.40 -27.55
CA GLU A 551 -16.58 -0.14 -28.15
C GLU A 551 -15.76 1.07 -27.71
N TYR A 552 -15.25 1.05 -26.47
CA TYR A 552 -14.43 2.14 -25.94
C TYR A 552 -13.02 2.12 -26.51
N ILE A 553 -12.44 0.93 -26.72
CA ILE A 553 -11.10 0.78 -27.31
C ILE A 553 -11.14 1.04 -28.82
N LYS A 554 -12.23 0.70 -29.52
CA LYS A 554 -12.43 1.06 -30.95
C LYS A 554 -12.51 2.58 -31.19
N GLY A 555 -12.80 3.36 -30.13
CA GLY A 555 -12.84 4.83 -30.17
C GLY A 555 -11.51 5.51 -29.80
N MET A 556 -10.52 4.74 -29.33
CA MET A 556 -9.14 5.19 -29.10
C MET A 556 -8.35 5.20 -30.40
#